data_AF-A0A7K0NA44-F1
#
_entry.id   AF-A0A7K0NA44-F1
#
_cell.length_a   1.000
_cell.length_b   1.000
_cell.length_c   1.000
_cell.angle_alpha   90.00
_cell.angle_beta   90.00
_cell.angle_gamma   90.00
#
_symmetry.space_group_name_H-M   'P 1'
#
loop_
_entity.id
_entity.type
_entity.pdbx_description
1 polymer ?
#
loop_
_entity_poly.entity_id
_entity_poly.type
_entity_poly.pdbx_seq_one_letter_code
_entity_poly.pdbx_strand_id
1 'polypeptide(L)' 'SFDLDSDQVSNMLNSNFGQDQLNSDLIRANDLGVTAVPTYIFNEQWSVPGAQDTETFERVLKKLAQQEMH' A
#
# COMPACT_ATOMS: atom_id res chain seq x y z
N SER A 1 -20.67 9.74 6.92
CA SER A 1 -20.50 9.53 5.46
C SER A 1 -19.22 10.24 5.05
N PHE A 2 -18.58 9.82 3.96
CA PHE A 2 -17.28 10.35 3.51
C PHE A 2 -17.32 11.77 2.89
N ASP A 3 -18.40 12.55 3.09
CA ASP A 3 -18.63 13.90 2.53
C ASP A 3 -18.19 14.05 1.05
N LEU A 4 -18.61 13.09 0.23
CA LEU A 4 -18.32 13.06 -1.21
C LEU A 4 -19.55 13.51 -1.99
N ASP A 5 -19.30 14.23 -3.08
CA ASP A 5 -20.34 14.59 -4.05
C ASP A 5 -20.83 13.34 -4.81
N SER A 6 -22.13 13.07 -4.73
CA SER A 6 -22.73 11.85 -5.29
C SER A 6 -22.69 11.80 -6.82
N ASP A 7 -22.78 12.96 -7.48
CA ASP A 7 -22.79 13.03 -8.94
C ASP A 7 -21.37 12.81 -9.47
N GLN A 8 -20.36 13.40 -8.81
CA GLN A 8 -18.96 13.15 -9.11
C GLN A 8 -18.60 11.68 -8.92
N VAL A 9 -18.99 11.06 -7.80
CA VAL A 9 -18.73 9.64 -7.54
C VAL A 9 -19.41 8.76 -8.59
N SER A 10 -20.67 9.05 -8.93
CA SER A 10 -21.40 8.30 -9.96
C SER A 10 -20.72 8.42 -11.32
N ASN A 11 -20.25 9.62 -11.70
CA ASN A 11 -19.52 9.82 -12.96
C ASN A 11 -18.19 9.05 -12.97
N MET A 12 -17.45 9.05 -11.86
CA MET A 12 -16.20 8.29 -11.74
C MET A 12 -16.46 6.78 -11.89
N LEU A 13 -17.45 6.24 -11.17
CA LEU A 13 -17.80 4.80 -11.21
C LEU A 13 -18.25 4.33 -12.61
N ASN A 14 -18.83 5.23 -13.42
CA ASN A 14 -19.26 4.94 -14.79
C ASN A 14 -18.18 5.25 -15.84
N SER A 15 -16.95 5.52 -15.42
CA SER A 15 -15.82 5.86 -16.30
C SER A 15 -14.66 4.89 -16.08
N ASN A 16 -13.60 5.06 -16.88
CA ASN A 16 -12.32 4.36 -16.67
C ASN A 16 -11.37 5.15 -15.74
N PHE A 17 -11.89 6.14 -14.99
CA PHE A 17 -11.10 6.92 -14.06
C PHE A 17 -10.35 6.01 -13.08
N GLY A 18 -9.03 6.17 -13.00
CA GLY A 18 -8.16 5.40 -12.12
C GLY A 18 -7.65 4.06 -12.70
N GLN A 19 -8.07 3.62 -13.89
CA GLN A 19 -7.60 2.34 -14.46
C GLN A 19 -6.09 2.35 -14.74
N ASP A 20 -5.56 3.41 -15.34
CA ASP A 20 -4.11 3.51 -15.63
C ASP A 20 -3.29 3.53 -14.33
N GLN A 21 -3.77 4.25 -13.32
CA GLN A 21 -3.14 4.29 -12.00
C GLN A 21 -3.17 2.92 -11.32
N LEU A 22 -4.33 2.23 -11.35
CA LEU A 22 -4.47 0.89 -10.79
C LEU A 22 -3.50 -0.09 -11.47
N ASN A 23 -3.40 -0.05 -12.80
CA ASN A 23 -2.46 -0.90 -13.53
C ASN A 23 -1.00 -0.60 -13.16
N SER A 24 -0.64 0.68 -13.06
CA SER A 24 0.69 1.10 -12.61
C SER A 24 1.00 0.62 -11.19
N ASP A 25 0.04 0.72 -10.27
CA ASP A 25 0.21 0.28 -8.88
C ASP A 25 0.36 -1.23 -8.79
N LEU A 26 -0.40 -2.01 -9.58
CA LEU A 26 -0.28 -3.46 -9.65
C LEU A 26 1.07 -3.92 -10.22
N ILE A 27 1.56 -3.26 -11.27
CA ILE A 27 2.89 -3.51 -11.84
C ILE A 27 3.96 -3.25 -10.78
N ARG A 28 3.92 -2.07 -10.15
CA ARG A 28 4.86 -1.70 -9.09
C ARG A 28 4.83 -2.67 -7.91
N ALA A 29 3.65 -3.12 -7.49
CA ALA A 29 3.52 -4.11 -6.43
C ALA A 29 4.16 -5.46 -6.83
N ASN A 30 4.00 -5.87 -8.09
CA ASN A 30 4.63 -7.08 -8.62
C ASN A 30 6.16 -6.95 -8.68
N ASP A 31 6.68 -5.81 -9.14
CA ASP A 31 8.12 -5.52 -9.19
C ASP A 31 8.77 -5.53 -7.79
N LEU A 32 8.00 -5.13 -6.76
CA LEU A 32 8.38 -5.20 -5.34
C LEU A 32 8.17 -6.59 -4.72
N GLY A 33 7.74 -7.59 -5.49
CA GLY A 33 7.55 -8.97 -5.04
C GLY A 33 6.32 -9.18 -4.14
N VAL A 34 5.34 -8.28 -4.16
CA VAL A 34 4.12 -8.43 -3.36
C VAL A 34 3.25 -9.56 -3.92
N THR A 35 2.98 -10.57 -3.09
CA THR A 35 2.17 -11.75 -3.46
C THR A 35 0.92 -11.93 -2.59
N ALA A 36 0.77 -11.16 -1.52
CA ALA A 36 -0.37 -11.22 -0.60
C ALA A 36 -0.67 -9.83 0.00
N VAL A 37 -1.91 -9.64 0.46
CA VAL A 37 -2.37 -8.39 1.09
C VAL A 37 -2.86 -8.63 2.53
N PRO A 38 -2.68 -7.68 3.47
CA PRO A 38 -1.85 -6.48 3.31
C PRO A 38 -0.36 -6.83 3.28
N THR A 39 0.44 -6.03 2.58
CA THR A 39 1.92 -6.05 2.67
C THR A 39 2.40 -4.61 2.80
N TYR A 40 3.27 -4.35 3.77
CA TYR A 40 3.88 -3.04 3.97
C TYR A 40 5.29 -3.05 3.38
N ILE A 41 5.64 -2.02 2.60
CA ILE A 41 6.96 -1.87 1.99
C ILE A 41 7.64 -0.64 2.60
N PHE A 42 8.89 -0.79 3.05
CA PHE A 42 9.71 0.28 3.62
C PHE A 42 10.96 0.48 2.77
N ASN A 43 11.23 1.74 2.39
CA ASN A 43 12.37 2.15 1.57
C ASN A 43 12.54 1.34 0.27
N GLU A 44 11.45 0.76 -0.27
CA GLU A 44 11.47 -0.17 -1.42
C GLU A 44 12.39 -1.40 -1.24
N GLN A 45 12.90 -1.63 -0.03
CA GLN A 45 13.90 -2.66 0.27
C GLN A 45 13.38 -3.74 1.22
N TRP A 46 12.43 -3.37 2.08
CA TRP A 46 11.94 -4.25 3.14
C TRP A 46 10.44 -4.46 3.00
N SER A 47 9.99 -5.72 3.02
CA SER A 47 8.58 -6.09 2.96
C SER A 47 8.13 -6.79 4.25
N VAL A 48 6.94 -6.42 4.71
CA VAL A 48 6.28 -7.01 5.89
C VAL A 48 4.90 -7.51 5.47
N PRO A 49 4.73 -8.82 5.20
CA PRO A 49 3.45 -9.37 4.78
C PRO A 49 2.52 -9.66 5.98
N GLY A 50 1.22 -9.52 5.72
CA GLY A 50 0.13 -9.93 6.60
C GLY A 50 -0.34 -8.87 7.59
N ALA A 51 -1.50 -9.14 8.18
CA ALA A 51 -2.07 -8.35 9.28
C ALA A 51 -1.40 -8.70 10.61
N GLN A 52 -0.13 -8.31 10.75
CA GLN A 52 0.61 -8.48 12.00
C GLN A 52 -0.06 -7.69 13.14
N ASP A 53 0.09 -8.17 14.37
CA ASP A 53 -0.30 -7.40 15.54
C ASP A 53 0.59 -6.14 15.70
N THR A 54 0.07 -5.15 16.43
CA THR A 54 0.74 -3.85 16.62
C THR A 54 2.14 -3.98 17.22
N GLU A 55 2.35 -4.90 18.17
CA GLU A 55 3.63 -5.07 18.85
C GLU A 55 4.69 -5.63 17.88
N THR A 56 4.29 -6.61 17.07
CA THR A 56 5.13 -7.16 16.01
C THR A 56 5.50 -6.10 14.98
N PHE A 57 4.54 -5.28 14.56
CA PHE A 57 4.78 -4.19 13.62
C PHE A 57 5.74 -3.13 14.19
N GLU A 58 5.55 -2.71 15.44
CA GLU A 58 6.44 -1.76 16.13
C GLU A 58 7.87 -2.27 16.21
N ARG A 59 8.05 -3.56 16.53
CA ARG A 59 9.38 -4.19 16.59
C ARG A 59 10.08 -4.19 15.22
N VAL A 60 9.34 -4.39 14.13
CA VAL A 60 9.91 -4.30 12.78
C VAL A 60 10.36 -2.87 12.47
N LEU A 61 9.50 -1.87 12.73
CA LEU A 61 9.84 -0.46 12.49
C LEU A 61 11.11 -0.04 13.26
N LYS A 62 11.23 -0.42 14.53
CA LYS A 62 12.43 -0.12 15.33
C LYS A 62 13.69 -0.75 14.75
N LYS A 63 13.62 -1.99 14.26
CA LYS A 63 14.77 -2.66 13.62
C LYS A 63 15.19 -1.96 12.34
N LEU A 64 14.24 -1.60 11.48
CA LEU A 64 14.51 -0.88 10.23
C LEU A 64 15.18 0.47 10.52
N ALA A 65 14.67 1.24 11.47
CA ALA A 65 15.25 2.52 11.85
C ALA A 65 16.69 2.39 12.38
N GLN A 66 17.01 1.32 13.12
CA GLN A 66 18.38 1.08 13.61
C GLN A 66 19.36 0.73 12.49
N GLN A 67 18.89 0.03 11.43
CA GLN A 67 19.72 -0.37 10.30
C GLN A 67 20.08 0.81 9.39
N GLU A 68 19.18 1.77 9.20
CA GLU A 68 19.43 2.98 8.38
C GLU A 68 20.40 3.98 9.03
N MET A 69 20.62 3.86 10.35
CA MET A 69 21.56 4.71 11.08
C MET A 69 23.02 4.22 11.04
N HIS A 70 23.28 3.09 10.39
CA HIS A 70 24.60 2.48 10.21
C HIS A 70 25.03 2.56 8.74
#